data_AF-A0A2V3Y285-F1
#
_entry.id   AF-A0A2V3Y285-F1
#
_cell.length_a   1.000
_cell.length_b   1.000
_cell.length_c   1.000
_cell.angle_alpha   90.00
_cell.angle_beta   90.00
_cell.angle_gamma   90.00
#
_symmetry.space_group_name_H-M   'P 1'
#
loop_
_entity.id
_entity.type
_entity.pdbx_description
1 polymer ?
#
loop_
_entity_poly.entity_id
_entity_poly.type
_entity_poly.pdbx_seq_one_letter_code
_entity_poly.pdbx_strand_id
1 'polypeptide(L)'
;MDETTNKAINLLTLGTILIERTRKEDERLKALLSEIKASGESINQCVIHEIINTRLNELFMVREAIGELIDRVDYPDLSHTLNSVRKEIFELEIEISCVEVDLQPYLYCPALEKPEKIS
;
A
#
# COMPACT_ATOMS: atom_id res chain seq x y z
N MET A 1 -28.21 -12.66 -10.45
CA MET A 1 -27.18 -12.12 -9.54
C MET A 1 -27.49 -10.65 -9.36
N ASP A 2 -27.78 -10.24 -8.14
CA ASP A 2 -28.14 -8.87 -7.81
C ASP A 2 -26.92 -7.92 -7.89
N GLU A 3 -27.19 -6.62 -7.87
CA GLU A 3 -26.17 -5.58 -8.01
C GLU A 3 -25.13 -5.61 -6.87
N THR A 4 -25.57 -5.90 -5.64
CA THR A 4 -24.69 -5.98 -4.46
C THR A 4 -23.70 -7.13 -4.62
N THR A 5 -24.19 -8.30 -5.04
CA THR A 5 -23.34 -9.47 -5.31
C THR A 5 -22.33 -9.22 -6.43
N ASN A 6 -22.74 -8.54 -7.51
CA ASN A 6 -21.81 -8.16 -8.58
C ASN A 6 -20.71 -7.21 -8.08
N LYS A 7 -21.08 -6.20 -7.28
CA LYS A 7 -20.12 -5.27 -6.65
C LYS A 7 -19.15 -6.01 -5.73
N ALA A 8 -19.66 -6.97 -4.95
CA ALA A 8 -18.85 -7.80 -4.05
C ALA A 8 -17.81 -8.63 -4.81
N ILE A 9 -18.20 -9.28 -5.91
CA ILE A 9 -17.27 -10.04 -6.76
C ILE A 9 -16.22 -9.14 -7.39
N ASN A 10 -16.61 -7.95 -7.85
CA ASN A 10 -15.67 -6.98 -8.42
C ASN A 10 -14.66 -6.48 -7.38
N LEU A 11 -15.11 -6.15 -6.17
CA LEU A 11 -14.22 -5.75 -5.08
C LEU A 11 -13.31 -6.89 -4.63
N LEU A 12 -13.81 -8.13 -4.60
CA LEU A 12 -13.00 -9.29 -4.30
C LEU A 12 -11.87 -9.46 -5.34
N THR A 13 -12.22 -9.36 -6.62
CA THR A 13 -11.25 -9.47 -7.72
C THR A 13 -10.22 -8.35 -7.65
N LEU A 14 -10.67 -7.11 -7.47
CA LEU A 14 -9.80 -5.94 -7.34
C LEU A 14 -8.86 -6.06 -6.13
N GLY A 15 -9.41 -6.40 -4.96
CA GLY A 15 -8.64 -6.56 -3.73
C GLY A 15 -7.58 -7.65 -3.86
N THR A 16 -7.91 -8.78 -4.47
CA THR A 16 -6.95 -9.87 -4.69
C THR A 16 -5.79 -9.44 -5.59
N ILE A 17 -6.08 -8.77 -6.71
CA ILE A 17 -5.06 -8.25 -7.63
C ILE A 17 -4.20 -7.20 -6.92
N LEU A 18 -4.83 -6.31 -6.16
CA LEU A 18 -4.14 -5.23 -5.45
C LEU A 18 -3.19 -5.78 -4.39
N ILE A 19 -3.59 -6.81 -3.63
CA ILE A 19 -2.74 -7.51 -2.66
C ILE A 19 -1.50 -8.07 -3.35
N GLU A 20 -1.67 -8.81 -4.45
CA GLU A 20 -0.54 -9.43 -5.16
C GLU A 20 0.43 -8.38 -5.71
N ARG A 21 -0.11 -7.32 -6.32
CA ARG A 21 0.68 -6.21 -6.87
C ARG A 21 1.46 -5.51 -5.76
N THR A 22 0.79 -5.20 -4.65
CA THR A 22 1.35 -4.50 -3.50
C THR A 22 2.49 -5.28 -2.88
N ARG A 23 2.36 -6.61 -2.70
CA ARG A 23 3.44 -7.45 -2.17
C ARG A 23 4.71 -7.39 -3.02
N LYS A 24 4.56 -7.52 -4.34
CA LYS A 24 5.71 -7.43 -5.27
C LYS A 24 6.39 -6.07 -5.23
N GLU A 25 5.59 -5.01 -5.09
CA GLU A 25 6.09 -3.65 -4.99
C GLU A 25 6.76 -3.36 -3.64
N ASP A 26 6.24 -3.93 -2.56
CA ASP A 26 6.79 -3.81 -1.21
C ASP A 26 8.11 -4.57 -1.07
N GLU A 27 8.23 -5.76 -1.65
CA GLU A 27 9.51 -6.48 -1.76
C GLU A 27 10.59 -5.64 -2.47
N ARG A 28 10.21 -4.94 -3.55
CA ARG A 28 11.12 -4.03 -4.26
C ARG A 28 11.50 -2.82 -3.41
N LEU A 29 10.57 -2.27 -2.63
CA LEU A 29 10.84 -1.15 -1.73
C LEU A 29 11.79 -1.56 -0.60
N LYS A 30 11.59 -2.75 -0.02
CA LYS A 30 12.48 -3.35 0.99
C LYS A 30 13.87 -3.64 0.43
N ALA A 31 13.97 -4.10 -0.83
CA ALA A 31 15.25 -4.27 -1.51
C ALA A 31 15.98 -2.92 -1.69
N LEU A 32 15.27 -1.90 -2.18
CA LEU A 32 15.81 -0.54 -2.31
C LEU A 32 16.31 0.01 -0.96
N LEU A 33 15.53 -0.15 0.12
CA LEU A 33 15.96 0.23 1.46
C LEU A 33 17.26 -0.48 1.90
N SER A 34 17.42 -1.76 1.52
CA SER A 34 18.63 -2.52 1.84
C SER A 34 19.85 -2.01 1.06
N GLU A 35 19.67 -1.61 -0.20
CA GLU A 35 20.72 -1.01 -1.04
C GLU A 35 21.17 0.34 -0.47
N ILE A 36 20.22 1.20 -0.11
CA ILE A 36 20.48 2.50 0.54
C ILE A 36 21.27 2.32 1.85
N LYS A 37 20.84 1.35 2.68
CA LYS A 37 21.52 1.01 3.93
C LYS A 37 22.99 0.61 3.72
N ALA A 38 23.28 -0.05 2.60
CA ALA A 38 24.63 -0.51 2.27
C ALA A 38 25.49 0.58 1.61
N SER A 39 24.90 1.45 0.79
CA SER A 39 25.62 2.52 0.08
C SER A 39 25.85 3.77 0.93
N GLY A 40 24.96 4.03 1.91
CA GLY A 40 24.95 5.28 2.67
C GLY A 40 24.41 6.47 1.87
N GLU A 41 23.80 6.22 0.71
CA GLU A 41 23.17 7.26 -0.12
C GLU A 41 21.86 7.74 0.49
N SER A 42 21.43 8.94 0.09
CA SER A 42 20.15 9.52 0.49
C SER A 42 19.18 9.57 -0.68
N ILE A 43 17.89 9.36 -0.41
CA ILE A 43 16.83 9.43 -1.42
C ILE A 43 15.93 10.64 -1.21
N ASN A 44 15.44 11.20 -2.31
CA ASN A 44 14.51 12.31 -2.29
C ASN A 44 13.18 11.90 -1.60
N GLN A 45 12.88 12.59 -0.50
CA GLN A 45 11.68 12.38 0.30
C GLN A 45 10.39 12.47 -0.52
N CYS A 46 10.27 13.44 -1.43
CA CYS A 46 9.04 13.66 -2.19
C CYS A 46 8.69 12.46 -3.07
N VAL A 47 9.71 11.83 -3.68
CA VAL A 47 9.52 10.65 -4.54
C VAL A 47 9.05 9.45 -3.72
N ILE A 48 9.71 9.19 -2.58
CA ILE A 48 9.33 8.06 -1.71
C ILE A 48 7.93 8.25 -1.13
N HIS A 49 7.63 9.46 -0.67
CA HIS A 49 6.34 9.76 -0.08
C HIS A 49 5.19 9.67 -1.11
N GLU A 50 5.41 10.10 -2.36
CA GLU A 50 4.44 9.93 -3.44
C GLU A 50 4.14 8.45 -3.70
N ILE A 51 5.18 7.63 -3.81
CA ILE A 51 5.05 6.18 -4.04
C ILE A 51 4.27 5.52 -2.90
N ILE A 52 4.64 5.80 -1.64
CA ILE A 52 4.02 5.19 -0.47
C ILE A 52 2.56 5.65 -0.31
N ASN A 53 2.30 6.95 -0.39
CA ASN A 53 0.94 7.49 -0.24
C ASN A 53 -0.01 7.00 -1.32
N THR A 54 0.44 6.93 -2.58
CA THR A 54 -0.40 6.44 -3.68
C THR A 54 -0.88 5.02 -3.38
N ARG A 55 0.02 4.16 -2.91
CA ARG A 55 -0.30 2.77 -2.56
C ARG A 55 -1.21 2.67 -1.34
N LEU A 56 -0.89 3.39 -0.27
CA LEU A 56 -1.72 3.40 0.95
C LEU A 56 -3.14 3.89 0.64
N ASN A 57 -3.29 4.89 -0.24
CA ASN A 57 -4.60 5.38 -0.66
C ASN A 57 -5.38 4.34 -1.48
N GLU A 58 -4.73 3.63 -2.42
CA GLU A 58 -5.39 2.56 -3.18
C GLU A 58 -5.89 1.43 -2.26
N LEU A 59 -5.04 0.98 -1.32
CA LEU A 59 -5.39 -0.03 -0.32
C LEU A 59 -6.56 0.44 0.54
N PHE A 60 -6.47 1.65 1.09
CA PHE A 60 -7.50 2.26 1.93
C PHE A 60 -8.85 2.32 1.21
N MET A 61 -8.88 2.82 -0.03
CA MET A 61 -10.13 2.93 -0.81
C MET A 61 -10.80 1.58 -1.00
N VAL A 62 -10.04 0.53 -1.33
CA VAL A 62 -10.60 -0.82 -1.52
C VAL A 62 -11.05 -1.40 -0.17
N ARG A 63 -10.26 -1.23 0.90
CA ARG A 63 -10.59 -1.69 2.25
C ARG A 63 -11.91 -1.10 2.76
N GLU A 64 -12.09 0.21 2.59
CA GLU A 64 -13.32 0.92 2.99
C GLU A 64 -14.50 0.49 2.11
N ALA A 65 -14.31 0.39 0.80
CA ALA A 65 -15.37 -0.08 -0.11
C ALA A 65 -15.86 -1.50 0.24
N ILE A 66 -14.94 -2.40 0.63
CA ILE A 66 -15.31 -3.72 1.13
C ILE A 66 -16.08 -3.60 2.46
N GLY A 67 -15.59 -2.78 3.39
CA GLY A 67 -16.22 -2.55 4.69
C GLY A 67 -17.65 -2.03 4.60
N GLU A 68 -17.94 -1.13 3.65
CA GLU A 68 -19.29 -0.60 3.43
C GLU A 68 -20.26 -1.62 2.83
N LEU A 69 -19.75 -2.62 2.11
CA LEU A 69 -20.53 -3.59 1.35
C LEU A 69 -20.79 -4.89 2.12
N ILE A 70 -19.85 -5.32 2.96
CA ILE A 70 -19.79 -6.68 3.51
C ILE A 70 -21.06 -7.12 4.25
N ASP A 71 -21.68 -6.22 5.02
CA ASP A 71 -22.89 -6.49 5.80
C ASP A 71 -24.17 -6.52 4.94
N ARG A 72 -24.07 -6.11 3.67
CA ARG A 72 -25.19 -6.07 2.71
C ARG A 72 -25.21 -7.30 1.79
N VAL A 73 -24.19 -8.16 1.88
CA VAL A 73 -24.04 -9.35 1.04
C VAL A 73 -24.76 -10.53 1.70
N ASP A 74 -25.85 -11.00 1.09
CA ASP A 74 -26.65 -12.14 1.58
C ASP A 74 -26.00 -13.52 1.35
N TYR A 75 -24.77 -13.55 0.83
CA TYR A 75 -23.99 -14.76 0.57
C TYR A 75 -22.85 -14.91 1.59
N PRO A 76 -23.00 -15.78 2.62
CA PRO A 76 -22.05 -15.85 3.73
C PRO A 76 -20.62 -16.15 3.32
N ASP A 77 -20.41 -17.04 2.35
CA ASP A 77 -19.07 -17.41 1.88
C ASP A 77 -18.37 -16.23 1.18
N LEU A 78 -19.13 -15.45 0.41
CA LEU A 78 -18.62 -14.25 -0.27
C LEU A 78 -18.30 -13.14 0.74
N SER A 79 -19.17 -12.92 1.72
CA SER A 79 -18.95 -11.98 2.81
C SER A 79 -17.71 -12.36 3.65
N HIS A 80 -17.54 -13.64 3.98
CA HIS A 80 -16.36 -14.14 4.68
C HIS A 80 -15.08 -13.90 3.88
N THR A 81 -15.09 -14.21 2.58
CA THR A 81 -13.94 -14.02 1.70
C THR A 81 -13.57 -12.54 1.57
N LEU A 82 -14.57 -11.66 1.42
CA LEU A 82 -14.37 -10.21 1.43
C LEU A 82 -13.73 -9.73 2.74
N ASN A 83 -14.17 -10.27 3.89
CA ASN A 83 -13.56 -9.91 5.17
C ASN A 83 -12.08 -10.31 5.25
N SER A 84 -11.75 -11.49 4.73
CA SER A 84 -10.37 -11.97 4.70
C SER A 84 -9.48 -11.06 3.85
N VAL A 85 -9.94 -10.70 2.65
CA VAL A 85 -9.25 -9.72 1.79
C VAL A 85 -9.11 -8.36 2.47
N ARG A 86 -10.16 -7.88 3.13
CA ARG A 86 -10.11 -6.61 3.88
C ARG A 86 -9.06 -6.62 4.99
N LYS A 87 -8.93 -7.73 5.73
CA LYS A 87 -7.91 -7.88 6.77
C LYS A 87 -6.50 -7.93 6.19
N GLU A 88 -6.31 -8.67 5.11
CA GLU A 88 -5.01 -8.77 4.43
C GLU A 88 -4.57 -7.41 3.86
N ILE A 89 -5.50 -6.61 3.32
CA ILE A 89 -5.22 -5.23 2.92
C ILE A 89 -4.77 -4.38 4.12
N PHE A 90 -5.45 -4.50 5.27
CA PHE A 90 -5.07 -3.76 6.48
C PHE A 90 -3.68 -4.14 6.99
N GLU A 91 -3.32 -5.43 6.92
CA GLU A 91 -1.98 -5.90 7.27
C GLU A 91 -0.91 -5.29 6.35
N LEU A 92 -1.17 -5.24 5.03
CA LEU A 92 -0.27 -4.58 4.07
C LEU A 92 -0.10 -3.08 4.34
N GLU A 93 -1.17 -2.37 4.70
CA GLU A 93 -1.08 -0.94 5.07
C GLU A 93 -0.13 -0.72 6.25
N ILE A 94 -0.18 -1.60 7.26
CA ILE A 94 0.71 -1.56 8.41
C ILE A 94 2.15 -1.85 7.98
N GLU A 95 2.38 -2.90 7.17
CA GLU A 95 3.71 -3.26 6.69
C GLU A 95 4.37 -2.13 5.89
N ILE A 96 3.64 -1.49 4.98
CA ILE A 96 4.12 -0.36 4.19
C ILE A 96 4.45 0.84 5.09
N SER A 97 3.60 1.11 6.08
CA SER A 97 3.85 2.19 7.05
C SER A 97 5.12 1.96 7.85
N CYS A 98 5.41 0.70 8.22
CA CYS A 98 6.69 0.35 8.87
C CYS A 98 7.89 0.60 7.94
N VAL A 99 7.77 0.27 6.65
CA VAL A 99 8.84 0.56 5.68
C VAL A 99 9.04 2.08 5.52
N GLU A 100 7.97 2.88 5.55
CA GLU A 100 8.08 4.34 5.52
C GLU A 100 8.89 4.88 6.71
N VAL A 101 8.64 4.34 7.92
CA VAL A 101 9.39 4.68 9.14
C VAL A 101 10.86 4.30 9.00
N ASP A 102 11.15 3.10 8.49
CA ASP A 102 12.52 2.63 8.29
C ASP A 102 13.29 3.42 7.23
N LEU A 103 12.58 4.04 6.27
CA LEU A 103 13.16 4.89 5.24
C LEU A 103 13.55 6.27 5.77
N GLN A 104 12.87 6.81 6.80
CA GLN A 104 13.04 8.20 7.29
C GLN A 104 14.50 8.66 7.46
N PRO A 105 15.43 7.86 8.04
CA PRO A 105 16.81 8.30 8.25
C PRO A 105 17.60 8.54 6.95
N TYR A 106 17.10 8.03 5.82
CA TYR A 106 17.75 8.10 4.51
C TYR A 106 17.07 9.07 3.56
N LEU A 107 16.02 9.76 4.02
CA LEU A 107 15.30 10.72 3.20
C LEU A 107 15.94 12.11 3.33
N TYR A 108 16.15 12.76 2.19
CA TYR A 108 16.55 14.16 2.13
C TYR A 108 15.47 14.97 1.42
N CYS A 109 15.34 16.25 1.79
CA CYS A 109 14.40 17.16 1.16
C CYS A 109 15.15 18.24 0.38
N PRO A 110 15.10 18.24 -0.98
CA PRO A 110 15.78 19.27 -1.78
C PRO A 110 15.33 20.71 -1.49
N ALA A 111 14.13 20.88 -0.93
CA ALA A 111 13.59 22.19 -0.58
C ALA A 111 14.06 22.68 0.80
N LEU A 112 14.52 21.79 1.68
CA LEU A 112 14.99 22.11 3.04
C LEU A 112 16.53 22.06 3.14
N GLU A 113 17.17 21.25 2.31
CA GLU A 113 18.61 21.11 2.25
C GLU A 113 19.16 21.94 1.09
N LYS A 114 20.16 22.80 1.37
CA LYS A 114 20.81 23.58 0.30
C LYS A 114 21.37 22.59 -0.73
N PRO A 115 21.22 22.86 -2.05
CA PRO A 115 21.85 22.03 -3.05
C PRO A 115 23.34 21.95 -2.71
N GLU A 116 23.85 20.73 -2.57
CA GLU A 116 25.29 20.52 -2.45
C GLU A 116 25.91 21.25 -3.64
N LYS A 117 26.76 22.24 -3.34
CA LYS A 117 27.62 22.81 -4.36
C LYS A 117 28.52 21.66 -4.79
N ILE A 118 28.23 21.06 -5.94
CA ILE A 118 29.16 20.20 -6.65
C ILE A 118 30.44 21.02 -6.79
N SER A 119 31.45 20.70 -5.98
CA SER A 119 32.78 21.30 -5.99
C SER A 119 33.68 20.56 -6.96
#